data_AF-A0A349KHD1-F1
#
_entry.id   AF-A0A349KHD1-F1
#
_cell.length_a   1.000
_cell.length_b   1.000
_cell.length_c   1.000
_cell.angle_alpha   90.00
_cell.angle_beta   90.00
_cell.angle_gamma   90.00
#
_symmetry.space_group_name_H-M   'P 1'
#
loop_
_entity.id
_entity.type
_entity.pdbx_description
1 polymer ?
#
loop_
_entity_poly.entity_id
_entity_poly.type
_entity_poly.pdbx_seq_one_letter_code
_entity_poly.pdbx_strand_id
1 'polypeptide(L)'
;DAREKVISDLKALGLLDKIEPHKLKVPRGDRSGVIVEPYLTHQWYVAVQTLADPAIKAVEDGAIEFVPKNWENTYFAWMRNIQDWCISRQLWWGHR
;
A
#
# COMPACT_ATOMS: atom_id res chain seq x y z
N ASP A 1 -24.55 0.11 -7.11
CA ASP A 1 -25.08 0.92 -8.24
C ASP A 1 -24.37 0.64 -9.56
N ALA A 2 -23.13 1.09 -9.81
CA ALA A 2 -22.47 0.89 -11.11
C ALA A 2 -22.18 -0.61 -11.43
N ARG A 3 -21.69 -1.37 -10.45
CA ARG A 3 -21.39 -2.81 -10.62
C ARG A 3 -22.59 -3.62 -11.11
N GLU A 4 -23.78 -3.36 -10.57
CA GLU A 4 -24.99 -4.10 -10.91
C GLU A 4 -25.41 -3.86 -12.37
N LYS A 5 -25.28 -2.62 -12.85
CA LYS A 5 -25.54 -2.27 -14.25
C LYS A 5 -24.55 -2.98 -15.19
N VAL A 6 -23.26 -2.96 -14.86
CA VAL A 6 -22.23 -3.68 -15.64
C VAL A 6 -22.54 -5.18 -15.71
N ILE A 7 -22.98 -5.80 -14.61
CA ILE A 7 -23.39 -7.22 -14.61
C ILE A 7 -24.61 -7.44 -15.52
N SER A 8 -25.59 -6.53 -15.49
CA SER A 8 -26.77 -6.60 -16.38
C SER A 8 -26.38 -6.52 -17.85
N ASP A 9 -25.51 -5.59 -18.22
CA ASP A 9 -25.08 -5.39 -19.60
C ASP A 9 -24.27 -6.60 -20.11
N LEU A 10 -23.37 -7.15 -19.28
CA LEU A 10 -22.61 -8.37 -19.60
C LEU A 10 -23.52 -9.58 -19.82
N LYS A 11 -24.61 -9.70 -19.03
CA LYS A 11 -25.63 -10.75 -19.24
C LYS A 11 -26.35 -10.57 -20.56
N ALA A 12 -26.79 -9.34 -20.87
CA ALA A 12 -27.51 -9.04 -22.10
C ALA A 12 -26.66 -9.32 -23.35
N LEU A 13 -25.36 -9.10 -23.27
CA LEU A 13 -24.40 -9.39 -24.35
C LEU A 13 -23.99 -10.88 -24.44
N GLY A 14 -24.43 -11.74 -23.52
CA GLY A 14 -24.00 -13.14 -23.48
C GLY A 14 -22.52 -13.32 -23.11
N LEU A 15 -21.89 -12.32 -22.50
CA LEU A 15 -20.47 -12.30 -22.13
C LEU A 15 -20.22 -12.76 -20.67
N LEU A 16 -21.28 -13.07 -19.93
CA LEU A 16 -21.18 -13.55 -18.56
C LEU A 16 -21.31 -15.08 -18.51
N ASP A 17 -20.22 -15.76 -18.14
CA ASP A 17 -20.20 -17.21 -17.95
C ASP A 17 -20.86 -17.64 -16.61
N LYS A 18 -20.32 -17.18 -15.47
CA LYS A 18 -20.84 -17.54 -14.14
C LYS A 18 -20.64 -16.47 -13.07
N ILE A 19 -21.41 -16.56 -11.98
CA ILE A 19 -21.25 -15.74 -10.76
C ILE A 19 -21.13 -16.70 -9.57
N GLU A 20 -20.04 -16.58 -8.82
CA GLU A 20 -19.75 -17.42 -7.66
C GLU A 20 -19.45 -16.57 -6.42
N PRO A 21 -19.91 -16.96 -5.21
CA PRO A 21 -19.54 -16.28 -3.97
C PRO A 21 -18.04 -16.39 -3.72
N HIS A 22 -17.37 -15.24 -3.54
CA HIS A 22 -15.95 -15.18 -3.24
C HIS A 22 -15.67 -14.26 -2.05
N LYS A 23 -14.87 -14.75 -1.10
CA LYS A 23 -14.46 -13.97 0.07
C LYS A 23 -13.22 -13.13 -0.26
N LEU A 24 -13.45 -11.84 -0.51
CA LEU A 24 -12.41 -10.88 -0.86
C LEU A 24 -11.88 -10.16 0.39
N LYS A 25 -10.55 -10.02 0.50
CA LYS A 25 -9.91 -9.13 1.49
C LYS A 25 -9.89 -7.70 0.93
N VAL A 26 -10.92 -6.93 1.24
CA VAL A 26 -11.07 -5.56 0.73
C VAL A 26 -10.26 -4.58 1.61
N PRO A 27 -9.32 -3.80 1.03
CA PRO A 27 -8.57 -2.80 1.78
C PRO A 27 -9.52 -1.68 2.25
N ARG A 28 -9.31 -1.22 3.48
CA ARG A 28 -10.10 -0.17 4.11
C ARG A 28 -9.19 0.89 4.69
N GLY A 29 -9.64 2.13 4.65
CA GLY A 29 -8.93 3.24 5.26
C GLY A 29 -8.91 3.03 6.78
N ASP A 30 -7.73 3.16 7.38
CA ASP A 30 -7.51 2.94 8.82
C ASP A 30 -8.41 3.83 9.71
N ARG A 31 -8.65 5.08 9.28
CA ARG A 31 -9.43 6.06 10.06
C ARG A 31 -10.95 5.99 9.83
N SER A 32 -11.39 5.78 8.57
CA SER A 32 -12.81 5.85 8.21
C SER A 32 -13.46 4.48 8.05
N GLY A 33 -12.67 3.41 7.89
CA GLY A 33 -13.17 2.07 7.57
C GLY A 33 -13.76 1.94 6.16
N VAL A 34 -13.78 3.01 5.36
CA VAL A 34 -14.31 3.00 3.99
C VAL A 34 -13.37 2.24 3.06
N ILE A 35 -13.92 1.58 2.05
CA ILE A 35 -13.17 0.85 1.03
C ILE A 35 -12.23 1.82 0.29
N VAL A 36 -10.96 1.45 0.17
CA VAL A 36 -9.98 2.23 -0.58
C VAL A 36 -9.99 1.77 -2.03
N GLU A 37 -10.17 2.72 -2.95
CA GLU A 37 -10.08 2.49 -4.38
C GLU A 37 -8.83 3.16 -4.95
N PRO A 38 -8.00 2.44 -5.73
CA PRO A 38 -6.82 3.02 -6.35
C PRO A 38 -7.24 3.97 -7.49
N TYR A 39 -6.70 5.18 -7.46
CA TYR A 39 -6.90 6.17 -8.51
C TYR A 39 -5.59 6.90 -8.82
N LEU A 40 -5.21 6.95 -10.09
CA LEU A 40 -3.95 7.57 -10.51
C LEU A 40 -4.04 9.08 -10.43
N THR A 41 -3.12 9.68 -9.68
CA THR A 41 -3.02 11.13 -9.51
C THR A 41 -1.55 11.54 -9.43
N HIS A 42 -1.24 12.80 -9.74
CA HIS A 42 0.08 13.35 -9.49
C HIS A 42 0.26 13.58 -7.98
N GLN A 43 1.30 13.00 -7.41
CA GLN A 43 1.63 13.07 -5.99
C GLN A 43 3.14 13.28 -5.82
N TRP A 44 3.55 13.75 -4.64
CA TRP A 44 4.94 13.90 -4.26
C TRP A 44 5.46 12.63 -3.60
N TYR A 45 6.58 12.13 -4.11
CA TYR A 45 7.24 10.93 -3.62
C TYR A 45 8.67 11.25 -3.20
N VAL A 46 9.14 10.52 -2.19
CA VAL A 46 10.55 10.49 -1.79
C VAL A 46 11.18 9.24 -2.37
N ALA A 47 12.31 9.41 -3.06
CA ALA A 47 13.17 8.29 -3.47
C ALA A 47 13.79 7.65 -2.22
N VAL A 48 13.20 6.56 -1.74
CA VAL A 48 13.53 6.01 -0.41
C VAL A 48 14.80 5.17 -0.42
N GLN A 49 15.17 4.58 -1.56
CA GLN A 49 16.29 3.64 -1.61
C GLN A 49 17.59 4.27 -1.14
N THR A 50 17.88 5.49 -1.58
CA THR A 50 19.08 6.25 -1.18
C THR A 50 19.10 6.62 0.30
N LEU A 51 17.92 6.65 0.94
CA LEU A 51 17.79 6.87 2.38
C LEU A 51 17.85 5.56 3.17
N ALA A 52 17.40 4.46 2.56
CA ALA A 52 17.39 3.14 3.16
C ALA A 52 18.80 2.55 3.28
N ASP A 53 19.64 2.71 2.25
CA ASP A 53 20.99 2.16 2.20
C ASP A 53 21.87 2.54 3.42
N PRO A 54 22.01 3.83 3.81
CA PRO A 54 22.80 4.18 4.99
C PRO A 54 22.17 3.68 6.30
N ALA A 55 20.84 3.58 6.38
CA ALA A 55 20.15 3.08 7.56
C ALA A 55 20.34 1.56 7.73
N ILE A 56 20.25 0.79 6.63
CA ILE A 56 20.58 -0.64 6.60
C ILE A 56 22.01 -0.85 7.08
N LYS A 57 22.96 -0.09 6.53
CA LYS A 57 24.37 -0.19 6.88
C LYS A 57 24.63 0.08 8.36
N ALA A 58 23.95 1.06 8.96
CA ALA A 58 24.09 1.36 10.39
C ALA A 58 23.72 0.17 11.30
N VAL A 59 22.76 -0.67 10.87
CA VAL A 59 22.36 -1.88 11.60
C VAL A 59 23.33 -3.04 11.28
N GLU A 60 23.74 -3.20 10.02
CA GLU A 60 24.70 -4.23 9.62
C GLU A 60 26.08 -4.04 10.28
N ASP A 61 26.54 -2.79 10.41
CA ASP A 61 27.82 -2.43 11.04
C ASP A 61 27.73 -2.44 12.58
N GLY A 62 26.56 -2.67 13.17
CA GLY A 62 26.35 -2.69 14.63
C GLY A 62 26.34 -1.31 15.30
N ALA A 63 26.28 -0.22 14.53
CA ALA A 63 26.09 1.12 15.08
C ALA A 63 24.69 1.30 15.70
N ILE A 64 23.73 0.48 15.25
CA ILE A 64 22.39 0.34 15.83
C ILE A 64 22.17 -1.13 16.17
N GLU A 65 21.77 -1.41 17.41
CA GLU A 65 21.44 -2.75 17.87
C GLU A 65 19.96 -2.86 18.22
N PHE A 66 19.30 -3.92 17.74
CA PHE A 66 17.91 -4.22 18.11
C PHE A 66 17.85 -5.11 19.34
N VAL A 67 16.93 -4.78 20.26
CA VAL A 67 16.61 -5.61 21.42
C VAL A 67 15.12 -5.94 21.42
N PRO A 68 14.71 -7.21 21.29
CA PRO A 68 15.55 -8.39 20.99
C PRO A 68 16.12 -8.42 19.55
N LYS A 69 17.22 -9.15 19.36
CA LYS A 69 17.97 -9.19 18.09
C LYS A 69 17.18 -9.68 16.88
N ASN A 70 16.15 -10.52 17.10
CA ASN A 70 15.32 -11.05 16.02
C ASN A 70 14.55 -9.97 15.22
N TRP A 71 14.38 -8.76 15.76
CA TRP A 71 13.76 -7.64 15.05
C TRP A 71 14.58 -7.15 13.84
N GLU A 72 15.89 -7.41 13.80
CA GLU A 72 16.74 -7.12 12.64
C GLU A 72 16.18 -7.79 11.37
N ASN A 73 15.67 -9.01 11.48
CA ASN A 73 15.10 -9.73 10.33
C ASN A 73 13.89 -9.01 9.73
N THR A 74 12.98 -8.54 10.60
CA THR A 74 11.80 -7.77 10.18
C THR A 74 12.21 -6.43 9.59
N TYR A 75 13.18 -5.75 10.22
CA TYR A 75 13.73 -4.49 9.74
C TYR A 75 14.35 -4.64 8.34
N PHE A 76 15.25 -5.61 8.14
CA PHE A 76 15.89 -5.84 6.84
C PHE A 76 14.90 -6.29 5.78
N ALA A 77 13.91 -7.12 6.13
CA ALA A 77 12.86 -7.52 5.19
C ALA A 77 12.04 -6.31 4.69
N TRP A 78 11.79 -5.33 5.56
CA TRP A 78 11.10 -4.10 5.18
C TRP A 78 12.01 -3.15 4.39
N MET A 79 13.20 -2.85 4.92
CA MET A 79 14.12 -1.87 4.35
C MET A 79 14.67 -2.26 2.98
N ARG A 80 14.92 -3.55 2.73
CA ARG A 80 15.46 -4.02 1.45
C ARG A 80 14.42 -4.05 0.31
N ASN A 81 13.14 -3.95 0.63
CA ASN A 81 12.04 -3.97 -0.35
C ASN A 81 11.14 -2.73 -0.26
N ILE A 82 11.63 -1.67 0.40
CA ILE A 82 10.86 -0.44 0.61
C ILE A 82 10.58 0.23 -0.73
N GLN A 83 9.36 0.75 -0.89
CA GLN A 83 8.91 1.45 -2.09
C GLN A 83 8.86 2.96 -1.82
N ASP A 84 9.00 3.75 -2.89
CA ASP A 84 8.97 5.22 -2.80
C ASP A 84 7.76 5.72 -2.01
N TRP A 85 8.05 6.58 -1.04
CA TRP A 85 7.08 6.99 -0.05
C TRP A 85 6.30 8.19 -0.58
N CYS A 86 5.00 8.00 -0.82
CA CYS A 86 4.09 9.11 -1.08
C CYS A 86 3.97 9.97 0.18
N ILE A 87 4.41 11.23 0.10
CA ILE A 87 4.40 12.18 1.22
C ILE A 87 3.29 13.23 1.11
N SER A 88 2.74 13.46 -0.08
CA SER A 88 1.63 14.40 -0.25
C SER A 88 0.33 13.82 0.30
N ARG A 89 -0.52 14.69 0.86
CA ARG A 89 -1.84 14.33 1.39
C ARG A 89 -2.84 15.40 1.00
N GLN A 90 -4.02 14.99 0.55
CA GLN A 90 -5.15 15.88 0.27
C GLN A 90 -5.95 16.11 1.56
N LEU A 91 -5.33 16.81 2.51
CA LEU A 91 -5.89 17.12 3.82
C LEU A 91 -5.92 18.62 4.04
N TRP A 92 -6.87 19.08 4.86
CA TRP A 92 -6.96 20.48 5.27
C TRP A 92 -5.92 20.85 6.33
N TRP A 93 -5.51 19.87 7.14
CA TRP A 93 -4.58 20.04 8.26
C TRP A 93 -3.25 19.33 7.99
N GLY A 94 -2.15 20.06 8.17
CA GLY A 94 -0.79 19.61 7.93
C GLY A 94 0.14 20.77 7.56
N HIS A 95 1.43 20.47 7.39
CA HIS A 95 2.38 21.42 6.82
C HIS A 95 2.03 21.71 5.35
N ARG A 96 2.20 22.97 4.94
CA ARG A 96 1.96 23.44 3.56
C ARG A 96 3.28 23.72 2.87
#